data_AF-A0AAF0BXD8-F1
#
_entry.id   AF-A0AAF0BXD8-F1
#
_cell.length_a   1.000
_cell.length_b   1.000
_cell.length_c   1.000
_cell.angle_alpha   90.00
_cell.angle_beta   90.00
_cell.angle_gamma   90.00
#
_symmetry.space_group_name_H-M   'P 1'
#
loop_
_entity.id
_entity.type
_entity.pdbx_description
1 polymer ?
#
loop_
_entity_poly.entity_id
_entity_poly.type
_entity_poly.pdbx_seq_one_letter_code
_entity_poly.pdbx_strand_id
1 'polypeptide(L)' 'MERELRLGPAQAVAHARRLEALSVADDAELATRIRAGELDDRPDVDAAVRASVVDRLRVANPAWLADRDR' A
#
# COMPACT_ATOMS: atom_id res chain seq x y z
N MET A 1 12.83 -15.51 5.70
CA MET A 1 12.57 -15.91 4.30
C MET A 1 11.29 -16.73 4.11
N GLU A 2 10.88 -17.61 5.02
CA GLU A 2 9.67 -18.45 4.81
C GLU A 2 8.31 -17.70 4.79
N ARG A 3 8.23 -16.47 5.32
CA ARG A 3 6.99 -15.65 5.29
C ARG A 3 6.79 -14.87 4.00
N GLU A 4 7.85 -14.33 3.40
CA GLU A 4 7.79 -13.61 2.11
C GLU A 4 7.28 -14.50 0.99
N LEU A 5 7.69 -15.77 0.98
CA LEU A 5 7.34 -16.74 -0.06
C LEU A 5 5.85 -17.09 -0.13
N ARG A 6 5.08 -16.93 0.95
CA ARG A 6 3.63 -17.23 0.96
C ARG A 6 2.73 -16.01 0.80
N LEU A 7 3.10 -14.86 1.36
CA LEU A 7 2.25 -13.64 1.31
C LEU A 7 2.57 -12.72 0.13
N GLY A 8 3.80 -12.74 -0.38
CA GLY A 8 4.27 -11.83 -1.43
C GLY A 8 3.37 -11.80 -2.69
N PRO A 9 2.93 -12.94 -3.25
CA PRO A 9 2.12 -12.94 -4.48
C PRO A 9 0.72 -12.34 -4.29
N ALA A 10 0.04 -12.66 -3.20
CA ALA A 10 -1.30 -12.13 -2.93
C ALA A 10 -1.27 -10.63 -2.62
N GLN A 11 -0.25 -10.17 -1.89
CA GLN A 11 -0.05 -8.75 -1.61
C GLN A 11 0.31 -7.96 -2.87
N ALA A 12 1.11 -8.52 -3.77
CA ALA A 12 1.43 -7.90 -5.06
C ALA A 12 0.17 -7.72 -5.92
N VAL A 13 -0.70 -8.73 -6.00
CA VAL A 13 -1.99 -8.63 -6.74
C VAL A 13 -2.92 -7.60 -6.09
N ALA A 14 -3.04 -7.61 -4.77
CA ALA A 14 -3.86 -6.62 -4.06
C ALA A 14 -3.32 -5.20 -4.25
N HIS A 15 -2.00 -5.02 -4.27
CA HIS A 15 -1.35 -3.75 -4.54
C HIS A 15 -1.60 -3.25 -5.96
N ALA A 16 -1.43 -4.10 -6.96
CA ALA A 16 -1.72 -3.76 -8.36
C ALA A 16 -3.17 -3.31 -8.55
N ARG A 17 -4.14 -4.00 -7.92
CA ARG A 17 -5.56 -3.61 -7.96
C ARG A 17 -5.83 -2.25 -7.34
N ARG A 18 -5.11 -1.89 -6.26
CA ARG A 18 -5.25 -0.57 -5.64
C ARG A 18 -4.70 0.54 -6.54
N LEU A 19 -3.57 0.29 -7.20
CA LEU A 19 -3.00 1.23 -8.17
C LEU A 19 -3.94 1.44 -9.36
N GLU A 20 -4.51 0.35 -9.89
CA GLU A 20 -5.50 0.40 -10.97
C GLU A 20 -6.75 1.22 -10.57
N ALA A 21 -7.26 1.03 -9.36
CA ALA A 21 -8.41 1.80 -8.84
C ALA A 21 -8.13 3.32 -8.73
N LEU A 22 -6.87 3.69 -8.49
CA LEU A 22 -6.40 5.07 -8.49
C LEU A 22 -6.02 5.60 -9.87
N SER A 23 -6.11 4.76 -10.91
CA SER A 23 -5.66 5.08 -12.27
C SER A 23 -4.20 5.54 -12.30
N VAL A 24 -3.35 4.84 -11.56
CA VAL A 24 -1.89 5.02 -11.55
C VAL A 24 -1.22 3.70 -11.95
N ALA A 25 -0.14 3.77 -12.72
CA ALA A 25 0.55 2.59 -13.22
C ALA A 25 1.42 1.92 -12.15
N ASP A 26 2.10 2.73 -11.33
CA ASP A 26 3.04 2.26 -10.32
C ASP A 26 3.16 3.21 -9.12
N ASP A 27 3.96 2.80 -8.14
CA ASP A 27 4.22 3.58 -6.92
C ASP A 27 4.99 4.89 -7.22
N ALA A 28 5.79 4.94 -8.29
CA ALA A 28 6.54 6.14 -8.65
C ALA A 28 5.61 7.22 -9.23
N GLU A 29 4.67 6.82 -10.08
CA GLU A 29 3.60 7.68 -10.57
C GLU A 29 2.70 8.13 -9.41
N LEU A 30 2.26 7.21 -8.55
CA LEU A 30 1.47 7.55 -7.36
C LEU A 30 2.16 8.61 -6.51
N ALA A 31 3.45 8.42 -6.19
CA ALA A 31 4.22 9.37 -5.39
C ALA A 31 4.43 10.72 -6.10
N THR A 32 4.49 10.73 -7.42
CA THR A 32 4.59 11.96 -8.23
C THR A 32 3.29 12.73 -8.18
N ARG A 33 2.15 12.06 -8.41
CA ARG A 33 0.82 12.68 -8.42
C ARG A 33 0.38 13.18 -7.05
N ILE A 34 0.72 12.46 -5.97
CA ILE A 34 0.55 12.94 -4.59
C ILE A 34 1.36 14.23 -4.37
N ARG A 35 2.63 14.26 -4.78
CA ARG A 35 3.49 15.45 -4.62
C ARG A 35 3.02 16.65 -5.44
N ALA A 36 2.37 16.39 -6.57
CA ALA A 36 1.77 17.40 -7.41
C ALA A 36 0.39 17.89 -6.91
N GLY A 37 -0.19 17.24 -5.88
CA GLY A 37 -1.53 17.55 -5.37
C GLY A 37 -2.68 17.07 -6.28
N GLU A 38 -2.38 16.27 -7.30
CA GLU A 38 -3.37 15.80 -8.30
C GLU A 38 -4.38 14.79 -7.74
N LEU A 39 -4.13 14.31 -6.53
CA LEU A 39 -4.90 13.28 -5.85
C LEU A 39 -5.53 13.79 -4.54
N ASP A 40 -5.45 15.09 -4.26
CA ASP A 40 -5.93 15.67 -3.00
C ASP A 40 -7.46 15.57 -2.85
N ASP A 41 -8.20 15.59 -3.97
CA ASP A 41 -9.66 15.41 -4.00
C ASP A 41 -10.10 13.92 -3.99
N ARG A 42 -9.16 12.98 -3.87
CA ARG A 42 -9.42 11.54 -3.92
C ARG A 42 -9.30 10.91 -2.52
N PRO A 43 -10.40 10.79 -1.77
CA PRO A 43 -10.36 10.28 -0.38
C PRO A 43 -9.97 8.79 -0.28
N ASP A 44 -9.99 8.06 -1.39
CA ASP A 44 -9.58 6.66 -1.48
C ASP A 44 -8.06 6.46 -1.51
N VAL A 45 -7.28 7.51 -1.76
CA VAL A 45 -5.81 7.47 -1.82
C VAL A 45 -5.20 7.13 -0.47
N ASP A 46 -5.68 7.75 0.61
CA ASP A 46 -5.21 7.48 1.98
C ASP A 46 -5.41 6.02 2.37
N ALA A 47 -6.58 5.47 2.04
CA ALA A 47 -6.90 4.08 2.31
C ALA A 47 -5.98 3.13 1.53
N ALA A 48 -5.71 3.44 0.26
CA ALA A 48 -4.83 2.65 -0.59
C ALA A 48 -3.37 2.65 -0.09
N VAL A 49 -2.83 3.83 0.26
CA VAL A 49 -1.47 3.98 0.80
C VAL A 49 -1.36 3.25 2.15
N ARG A 50 -2.33 3.44 3.04
CA ARG A 50 -2.35 2.76 4.35
C ARG A 50 -2.38 1.24 4.18
N ALA A 51 -3.17 0.71 3.26
CA ALA A 51 -3.22 -0.73 2.99
C ALA A 51 -1.87 -1.28 2.51
N SER A 52 -1.18 -0.55 1.61
CA SER A 52 0.16 -0.94 1.13
C SER A 52 1.19 -0.96 2.27
N VAL A 53 1.17 0.04 3.16
CA VAL A 53 2.06 0.07 4.33
C VAL A 53 1.78 -1.09 5.28
N VAL A 54 0.51 -1.40 5.57
CA VAL A 54 0.13 -2.55 6.40
C VAL A 54 0.62 -3.86 5.79
N ASP A 55 0.48 -4.03 4.48
CA ASP A 55 0.96 -5.22 3.78
C ASP A 55 2.49 -5.38 3.93
N ARG A 56 3.25 -4.28 3.77
CA ARG A 56 4.71 -4.27 3.96
C ARG A 56 5.12 -4.58 5.40
N LEU A 57 4.40 -4.03 6.38
CA LEU A 57 4.66 -4.28 7.81
C LEU A 57 4.38 -5.73 8.22
N ARG A 58 3.35 -6.36 7.66
CA ARG A 58 3.06 -7.79 7.91
C ARG A 58 4.23 -8.70 7.54
N VAL A 59 4.99 -8.31 6.51
CA VAL A 59 6.17 -9.03 6.04
C VAL A 59 7.40 -8.66 6.87
N ALA A 60 7.68 -7.37 7.01
CA ALA A 60 8.91 -6.88 7.64
C ALA A 60 8.95 -7.10 9.15
N ASN A 61 7.91 -6.69 9.87
CA ASN A 61 7.75 -6.91 11.31
C ASN A 61 6.29 -6.60 11.73
N PRO A 62 5.45 -7.62 11.95
CA PRO A 62 4.04 -7.42 12.28
C PRO A 62 3.79 -6.85 13.68
N ALA A 63 4.79 -6.82 14.58
CA ALA A 63 4.61 -6.27 15.94
C ALA A 63 4.21 -4.79 15.92
N TRP A 64 4.62 -4.04 14.89
CA TRP A 64 4.25 -2.64 14.68
C TRP A 64 2.76 -2.43 14.36
N LEU A 65 2.03 -3.48 14.01
CA LEU A 65 0.58 -3.41 13.80
C LEU A 65 -0.21 -3.56 15.10
N ALA A 66 0.37 -4.23 16.11
CA ALA A 66 -0.26 -4.42 17.42
C ALA A 66 -0.15 -3.18 18.32
N ASP A 67 0.82 -2.29 18.07
CA ASP A 67 1.06 -1.09 18.88
C ASP A 67 0.11 0.08 18.55
N ARG A 68 -0.70 -0.02 17.48
CA ARG A 68 -1.65 1.03 17.07
C ARG A 68 -3.03 0.96 17.76
N ASP A 69 -3.26 0.00 18.66
CA ASP A 69 -4.50 -0.16 19.43
C ASP A 69 -4.38 0.38 20.89
N ARG A 70 -3.36 1.20 21.20
CA ARG A 70 -3.14 1.81 22.51
C ARG A 70 -3.33 3.32 22.49
#